data_AF-A0A8J5BVN5-F1
#
_entry.id   AF-A0A8J5BVN5-F1
#
_cell.length_a   1.000
_cell.length_b   1.000
_cell.length_c   1.000
_cell.angle_alpha   90.00
_cell.angle_beta   90.00
_cell.angle_gamma   90.00
#
_symmetry.space_group_name_H-M   'P 1'
#
loop_
_entity.id
_entity.type
_entity.pdbx_description
1 polymer ?
#
loop_
_entity_poly.entity_id
_entity_poly.type
_entity_poly.pdbx_seq_one_letter_code
_entity_poly.pdbx_strand_id
1 'polypeptide(L)'
;MPEKEIREDDFLNMDTIMSHSQKLEEELQKLGLKIKHHEDNLKFLKAQIDGIDESILDLQVELGQYHSRALETENSIVSLEKSENRTVENILSKIEVWLRRLALLKPRLANGETPPEFIGFAVNMTDLDRMHLAYITPNGLGLRETLFYSLFSLLQVYKTRSGMQCAMPYISDGAISLDGDIMKNNGVFYLGDRAWKINITTFKGGEEIQ
;
A
#
# COMPACT_ATOMS: atom_id res chain seq x y z
N MET A 1 72.54 -51.49 6.06
CA MET A 1 71.87 -50.26 6.54
C MET A 1 70.63 -50.68 7.28
N PRO A 2 70.34 -50.18 8.50
CA PRO A 2 69.15 -50.58 9.23
C PRO A 2 67.94 -49.78 8.74
N GLU A 3 66.82 -50.48 8.53
CA GLU A 3 65.52 -49.86 8.24
C GLU A 3 65.05 -49.07 9.47
N LYS A 4 64.61 -47.84 9.22
CA LYS A 4 64.15 -46.92 10.27
C LYS A 4 62.73 -47.31 10.64
N GLU A 5 62.56 -47.89 11.82
CA GLU A 5 61.27 -48.25 12.39
C GLU A 5 60.45 -46.98 12.66
N ILE A 6 59.33 -46.83 11.95
CA ILE A 6 58.44 -45.66 12.03
C ILE A 6 57.64 -45.78 13.33
N ARG A 7 57.65 -44.73 14.16
CA ARG A 7 56.96 -44.70 15.47
C ARG A 7 55.45 -44.49 15.29
N GLU A 8 54.63 -45.19 16.06
CA GLU A 8 53.14 -45.10 16.02
C GLU A 8 52.61 -43.66 16.23
N ASP A 9 53.29 -42.81 17.01
CA ASP A 9 52.94 -41.39 17.19
C ASP A 9 53.03 -40.58 15.88
N ASP A 10 53.98 -40.91 14.99
CA ASP A 10 54.11 -40.24 13.69
C ASP A 10 52.96 -40.64 12.75
N PHE A 11 52.46 -41.87 12.88
CA PHE A 11 51.27 -42.36 12.17
C PHE A 11 49.99 -41.68 12.68
N LEU A 12 49.78 -41.56 14.00
CA LEU A 12 48.60 -40.89 14.57
C LEU A 12 48.50 -39.41 14.16
N ASN A 13 49.64 -38.71 14.05
CA ASN A 13 49.68 -37.32 13.60
C ASN A 13 49.32 -37.20 12.10
N MET A 14 49.79 -38.14 11.27
CA MET A 14 49.46 -38.20 9.85
C MET A 14 47.97 -38.47 9.60
N ASP A 15 47.36 -39.41 10.32
CA ASP A 15 45.93 -39.70 10.24
C ASP A 15 45.07 -38.50 10.64
N THR A 16 45.49 -37.77 11.68
CA THR A 16 44.83 -36.54 12.13
C THR A 16 44.91 -35.44 11.05
N ILE A 17 46.07 -35.27 10.40
CA ILE A 17 46.24 -34.29 9.32
C ILE A 17 45.37 -34.68 8.11
N MET A 18 45.35 -35.96 7.75
CA MET A 18 44.52 -36.48 6.66
C MET A 18 43.02 -36.24 6.92
N SER A 19 42.53 -36.50 8.14
CA SER A 19 41.12 -36.29 8.47
C SER A 19 40.72 -34.82 8.42
N HIS A 20 41.60 -33.91 8.87
CA HIS A 20 41.36 -32.46 8.78
C HIS A 20 41.37 -31.98 7.33
N SER A 21 42.30 -32.49 6.51
CA SER A 21 42.37 -32.16 5.08
C SER A 21 41.10 -32.62 4.35
N GLN A 22 40.62 -33.84 4.63
CA GLN A 22 39.39 -34.36 4.06
C GLN A 22 38.19 -33.51 4.45
N LYS A 23 38.09 -33.13 5.73
CA LYS A 23 37.01 -32.25 6.19
C LYS A 23 37.04 -30.89 5.49
N LEU A 24 38.23 -30.31 5.31
CA LEU A 24 38.38 -29.05 4.57
C LEU A 24 37.97 -29.19 3.10
N GLU A 25 38.30 -30.33 2.48
CA GLU A 25 37.89 -30.63 1.11
C GLU A 25 36.35 -30.71 0.99
N GLU A 26 35.69 -31.41 1.91
CA GLU A 26 34.22 -31.48 1.96
C GLU A 26 33.59 -30.08 2.13
N GLU A 27 34.15 -29.25 2.99
CA GLU A 27 33.67 -27.88 3.20
C GLU A 27 33.88 -27.00 1.95
N LEU A 28 35.01 -27.13 1.26
CA LEU A 28 35.27 -26.44 -0.01
C LEU A 28 34.31 -26.89 -1.11
N GLN A 29 34.03 -28.20 -1.22
CA GLN A 29 33.06 -28.73 -2.17
C GLN A 29 31.66 -28.18 -1.90
N LYS A 30 31.24 -28.17 -0.62
CA LYS A 30 29.95 -27.61 -0.20
C LYS A 30 29.86 -26.11 -0.50
N LEU A 31 30.93 -25.36 -0.29
CA LEU A 31 31.00 -23.94 -0.63
C LEU A 31 30.88 -23.74 -2.15
N GLY A 32 31.58 -24.54 -2.95
CA GLY A 32 31.48 -24.50 -4.41
C GLY A 32 30.05 -24.73 -4.93
N LEU A 33 29.35 -25.72 -4.36
CA LEU A 33 27.93 -25.97 -4.67
C LEU A 33 27.04 -24.77 -4.29
N LYS A 34 27.31 -24.13 -3.15
CA LYS A 34 26.56 -22.94 -2.71
C LYS A 34 26.80 -21.73 -3.62
N ILE A 35 28.05 -21.53 -4.05
CA ILE A 35 28.42 -20.47 -5.02
C ILE A 35 27.67 -20.70 -6.33
N LYS A 36 27.75 -21.92 -6.89
CA LYS A 36 27.04 -22.27 -8.12
C LYS A 36 25.54 -22.03 -8.01
N HIS A 37 24.92 -22.45 -6.90
CA HIS A 37 23.50 -22.20 -6.66
C HIS A 37 23.15 -20.69 -6.65
N HIS A 38 23.98 -19.86 -6.01
CA HIS A 38 23.78 -18.41 -6.03
C HIS A 38 23.98 -17.80 -7.43
N GLU A 39 24.96 -18.28 -8.21
CA GLU A 39 25.14 -17.85 -9.61
C GLU A 39 23.92 -18.16 -10.46
N ASP A 40 23.36 -19.37 -10.32
CA ASP A 40 22.17 -19.78 -11.05
C ASP A 40 20.94 -18.95 -10.63
N ASN A 41 20.78 -18.66 -9.33
CA ASN A 41 19.73 -17.78 -8.84
C ASN A 41 19.87 -16.34 -9.37
N LEU A 42 21.10 -15.81 -9.47
CA LEU A 42 21.34 -14.48 -10.03
C LEU A 42 20.99 -14.42 -11.52
N LYS A 43 21.34 -15.45 -12.29
CA LYS A 43 20.94 -15.56 -13.71
C LYS A 43 19.41 -15.60 -13.85
N PHE A 44 18.74 -16.36 -12.98
CA PHE A 44 17.27 -16.44 -12.96
C PHE A 44 16.63 -15.09 -12.63
N LEU A 45 17.07 -14.42 -11.56
CA LEU A 45 16.53 -13.11 -11.18
C LEU A 45 16.78 -12.05 -12.25
N LYS A 46 17.94 -12.09 -12.92
CA LYS A 46 18.25 -11.19 -14.03
C LYS A 46 17.27 -11.38 -15.20
N ALA A 47 16.98 -12.62 -15.57
CA ALA A 47 15.98 -12.93 -16.59
C ALA A 47 14.56 -12.47 -16.20
N GLN A 48 14.18 -12.56 -14.93
CA GLN A 48 12.90 -12.03 -14.43
C GLN A 48 12.84 -10.51 -14.51
N ILE A 49 13.92 -9.80 -14.16
CA ILE A 49 14.00 -8.33 -14.31
C ILE A 49 13.82 -7.94 -15.77
N ASP A 50 14.58 -8.57 -16.67
CA ASP A 50 14.53 -8.25 -18.10
C ASP A 50 13.12 -8.51 -18.67
N GLY A 51 12.44 -9.58 -18.23
CA GLY A 51 11.04 -9.85 -18.63
C GLY A 51 10.02 -8.82 -18.11
N ILE A 52 10.22 -8.30 -16.89
CA ILE A 52 9.39 -7.21 -16.35
C ILE A 52 9.66 -5.91 -17.11
N ASP A 53 10.91 -5.61 -17.44
CA ASP A 53 11.27 -4.41 -18.20
C ASP A 53 10.62 -4.38 -19.58
N GLU A 54 10.61 -5.51 -20.31
CA GLU A 54 9.88 -5.63 -21.58
C GLU A 54 8.36 -5.43 -21.39
N SER A 55 7.78 -5.99 -20.33
CA SER A 55 6.36 -5.81 -20.02
C SER A 55 6.01 -4.35 -19.69
N ILE A 56 6.90 -3.63 -19.00
CA ILE A 56 6.75 -2.19 -18.73
C ILE A 56 6.80 -1.41 -20.04
N LEU A 57 7.73 -1.75 -20.94
CA LEU A 57 7.83 -1.10 -22.25
C LEU A 57 6.56 -1.29 -23.07
N ASP A 58 6.03 -2.51 -23.13
CA ASP A 58 4.77 -2.82 -23.83
C ASP A 58 3.59 -1.99 -23.29
N LEU A 59 3.45 -1.91 -21.96
CA LEU A 59 2.42 -1.10 -21.31
C LEU A 59 2.57 0.40 -21.60
N GLN A 60 3.81 0.91 -21.64
CA GLN A 60 4.07 2.31 -21.99
C GLN A 60 3.69 2.61 -23.43
N VAL A 61 3.98 1.70 -24.37
CA VAL A 61 3.59 1.82 -25.77
C VAL A 61 2.06 1.80 -25.91
N GLU A 62 1.38 0.88 -25.23
CA GLU A 62 -0.07 0.77 -25.23
C GLU A 62 -0.73 2.06 -24.69
N LEU A 63 -0.25 2.55 -23.55
CA LEU A 63 -0.73 3.81 -22.98
C LEU A 63 -0.47 5.00 -23.92
N GLY A 64 0.68 5.06 -24.58
CA GLY A 64 0.98 6.11 -25.56
C GLY A 64 -0.02 6.13 -26.73
N GLN A 65 -0.35 4.97 -27.29
CA GLN A 65 -1.33 4.85 -28.38
C GLN A 65 -2.75 5.24 -27.95
N TYR A 66 -3.16 4.94 -26.71
CA TYR A 66 -4.46 5.34 -26.18
C TYR A 66 -4.62 6.87 -26.18
N HIS A 67 -3.58 7.59 -25.73
CA HIS A 67 -3.62 9.06 -25.70
C HIS A 67 -3.63 9.68 -27.10
N SER A 68 -2.90 9.11 -28.08
CA SER A 68 -2.95 9.56 -29.48
C SER A 68 -4.33 9.36 -30.11
N ARG A 69 -4.97 8.21 -29.89
CA ARG A 69 -6.33 7.93 -30.39
C ARG A 69 -7.42 8.77 -29.71
N ALA A 70 -7.25 9.07 -28.42
CA ALA A 70 -8.18 9.93 -27.68
C ALA A 70 -8.24 11.36 -28.26
N LEU A 71 -7.13 11.87 -28.80
CA LEU A 71 -7.05 13.18 -29.46
C LEU A 71 -7.64 13.18 -30.88
N GLU A 72 -7.81 12.01 -31.52
CA GLU A 72 -8.34 11.86 -32.88
C GLU A 72 -9.87 11.64 -32.92
N THR A 73 -10.51 11.32 -31.78
CA THR A 73 -11.91 10.88 -31.72
C THR A 73 -12.88 11.98 -31.27
N GLU A 74 -12.77 13.20 -31.80
CA GLU A 74 -13.81 14.23 -31.64
C GLU A 74 -14.82 14.24 -32.81
N ASN A 75 -14.75 13.27 -33.73
CA ASN A 75 -15.73 13.12 -34.82
C ASN A 75 -16.20 11.66 -35.02
N SER A 76 -17.51 11.48 -34.80
CA SER A 76 -18.40 10.43 -35.33
C SER A 76 -18.48 9.05 -34.65
N ILE A 77 -19.64 8.83 -34.00
CA ILE A 77 -20.47 7.61 -33.95
C ILE A 77 -19.79 6.30 -33.48
N VAL A 78 -19.57 6.18 -32.16
CA VAL A 78 -19.48 4.88 -31.44
C VAL A 78 -20.18 5.06 -30.09
N SER A 79 -21.51 4.94 -30.05
CA SER A 79 -22.32 5.46 -28.93
C SER A 79 -23.19 4.45 -28.16
N LEU A 80 -23.04 3.13 -28.34
CA LEU A 80 -23.78 2.17 -27.49
C LEU A 80 -22.88 1.17 -26.74
N GLU A 81 -21.98 0.44 -27.40
CA GLU A 81 -21.04 -0.50 -26.71
C GLU A 81 -20.01 0.22 -25.83
N LYS A 82 -19.64 1.46 -26.17
CA LYS A 82 -18.80 2.31 -25.31
C LYS A 82 -19.49 2.67 -23.98
N SER A 83 -20.82 2.68 -23.91
CA SER A 83 -21.54 3.12 -22.70
C SER A 83 -21.59 2.03 -21.62
N GLU A 84 -21.73 0.77 -22.03
CA GLU A 84 -21.77 -0.38 -21.11
C GLU A 84 -20.39 -0.65 -20.51
N ASN A 85 -19.34 -0.69 -21.34
CA ASN A 85 -17.96 -0.86 -20.86
C ASN A 85 -17.55 0.28 -19.91
N ARG A 86 -17.89 1.54 -20.24
CA ARG A 86 -17.67 2.68 -19.33
C ARG A 86 -18.37 2.50 -18.00
N THR A 87 -19.59 1.95 -17.99
CA THR A 87 -20.34 1.73 -16.75
C THR A 87 -19.68 0.66 -15.88
N VAL A 88 -19.24 -0.45 -16.49
CA VAL A 88 -18.52 -1.53 -15.79
C VAL A 88 -17.19 -1.02 -15.23
N GLU A 89 -16.40 -0.29 -16.01
CA GLU A 89 -15.13 0.33 -15.58
C GLU A 89 -15.35 1.29 -14.41
N ASN A 90 -16.39 2.12 -14.46
CA ASN A 90 -16.75 3.03 -13.38
C ASN A 90 -17.11 2.28 -12.09
N ILE A 91 -17.81 1.14 -12.18
CA ILE A 91 -18.15 0.31 -11.02
C ILE A 91 -16.88 -0.32 -10.42
N LEU A 92 -16.04 -0.93 -11.26
CA LEU A 92 -14.80 -1.57 -10.81
C LEU A 92 -13.86 -0.57 -10.14
N SER A 93 -13.69 0.61 -10.72
CA SER A 93 -12.91 1.70 -10.14
C SER A 93 -13.43 2.10 -8.75
N LYS A 94 -14.75 2.26 -8.60
CA LYS A 94 -15.37 2.56 -7.29
C LYS A 94 -15.15 1.45 -6.26
N ILE A 95 -15.23 0.18 -6.67
CA ILE A 95 -15.00 -0.97 -5.78
C ILE A 95 -13.54 -0.96 -5.29
N GLU A 96 -12.57 -0.73 -6.17
CA GLU A 96 -11.16 -0.69 -5.79
C GLU A 96 -10.86 0.42 -4.77
N VAL A 97 -11.38 1.65 -5.01
CA VAL A 97 -11.27 2.77 -4.07
C VAL A 97 -11.90 2.40 -2.72
N TRP A 98 -13.06 1.74 -2.74
CA TRP A 98 -13.77 1.33 -1.53
C TRP A 98 -13.01 0.27 -0.72
N LEU A 99 -12.45 -0.74 -1.39
CA LEU A 99 -11.64 -1.80 -0.77
C LEU A 99 -10.36 -1.26 -0.12
N ARG A 100 -9.88 -0.10 -0.58
CA ARG A 100 -8.72 0.61 -0.03
C ARG A 100 -9.06 1.58 1.10
N ARG A 101 -10.24 1.46 1.72
CA ARG A 101 -10.56 2.17 2.97
C ARG A 101 -9.97 1.44 4.17
N LEU A 102 -9.57 2.20 5.19
CA LEU A 102 -8.95 1.67 6.40
C LEU A 102 -10.01 0.94 7.26
N ALA A 103 -9.67 -0.27 7.72
CA ALA A 103 -10.50 -1.05 8.64
C ALA A 103 -10.37 -0.53 10.08
N LEU A 104 -10.93 0.65 10.34
CA LEU A 104 -10.86 1.32 11.65
C LEU A 104 -12.00 0.85 12.56
N LEU A 105 -11.67 0.63 13.84
CA LEU A 105 -12.64 0.22 14.85
C LEU A 105 -13.60 1.37 15.14
N LYS A 106 -14.90 1.15 14.89
CA LYS A 106 -15.93 2.14 15.21
C LYS A 106 -16.03 2.35 16.72
N PRO A 107 -16.24 3.59 17.19
CA PRO A 107 -16.45 3.86 18.60
C PRO A 107 -17.69 3.11 19.10
N ARG A 108 -17.64 2.69 20.37
CA ARG A 108 -18.74 1.99 21.03
C ARG A 108 -19.03 2.63 22.38
N LEU A 109 -20.30 2.93 22.62
CA LEU A 109 -20.81 3.37 23.90
C LEU A 109 -20.74 2.23 24.92
N ALA A 110 -20.96 2.54 26.20
CA ALA A 110 -20.97 1.54 27.28
C ALA A 110 -21.99 0.41 27.08
N ASN A 111 -23.07 0.66 26.33
CA ASN A 111 -24.07 -0.33 25.95
C ASN A 111 -23.67 -1.17 24.71
N GLY A 112 -22.48 -0.94 24.13
CA GLY A 112 -21.96 -1.64 22.95
C GLY A 112 -22.41 -1.07 21.60
N GLU A 113 -23.34 -0.12 21.59
CA GLU A 113 -23.86 0.54 20.39
C GLU A 113 -22.86 1.57 19.84
N THR A 114 -22.94 1.86 18.55
CA THR A 114 -22.19 2.98 17.97
C THR A 114 -22.81 4.30 18.42
N PRO A 115 -22.01 5.33 18.78
CA PRO A 115 -22.54 6.63 19.12
C PRO A 115 -23.55 7.15 18.08
N PRO A 116 -24.68 7.71 18.53
CA PRO A 116 -25.66 8.30 17.64
C PRO A 116 -25.01 9.29 16.67
N GLU A 117 -25.46 9.26 15.42
CA GLU A 117 -25.02 10.17 14.37
C GLU A 117 -23.54 10.11 13.96
N PHE A 118 -22.80 9.09 14.41
CA PHE A 118 -21.48 8.79 13.87
C PHE A 118 -21.60 8.40 12.39
N ILE A 119 -20.91 9.14 11.52
CA ILE A 119 -20.91 8.93 10.07
C ILE A 119 -19.73 8.03 9.69
N GLY A 120 -18.56 8.28 10.26
CA GLY A 120 -17.33 7.57 9.93
C GLY A 120 -16.08 8.33 10.33
N PHE A 121 -14.94 7.85 9.85
CA PHE A 121 -13.65 8.52 10.02
C PHE A 121 -13.33 9.39 8.81
N ALA A 122 -12.83 10.61 9.05
CA ALA A 122 -12.52 11.58 8.01
C ALA A 122 -11.52 11.03 6.97
N VAL A 123 -10.53 10.24 7.42
CA VAL A 123 -9.55 9.58 6.55
C VAL A 123 -10.19 8.66 5.50
N ASN A 124 -11.35 8.06 5.78
CA ASN A 124 -12.08 7.19 4.83
C ASN A 124 -13.09 7.96 3.96
N MET A 125 -13.32 9.25 4.26
CA MET A 125 -14.19 10.14 3.49
C MET A 125 -13.42 10.92 2.42
N THR A 126 -12.09 10.91 2.46
CA THR A 126 -11.28 11.46 1.38
C THR A 126 -11.35 10.55 0.18
N ASP A 127 -11.96 11.00 -0.92
CA ASP A 127 -11.89 10.30 -2.18
C ASP A 127 -10.51 10.51 -2.82
N LEU A 128 -9.90 9.42 -3.26
CA LEU A 128 -8.57 9.40 -3.86
C LEU A 128 -8.66 8.81 -5.26
N ASP A 129 -7.89 9.40 -6.16
CA ASP A 129 -7.64 8.81 -7.48
C ASP A 129 -7.01 7.42 -7.30
N ARG A 130 -7.40 6.48 -8.17
CA ARG A 130 -6.87 5.11 -8.23
C ARG A 130 -5.35 5.08 -8.22
N MET A 131 -4.71 6.01 -8.94
CA MET A 131 -3.25 6.10 -9.06
C MET A 131 -2.56 6.35 -7.71
N HIS A 132 -3.28 6.88 -6.72
CA HIS A 132 -2.76 7.22 -5.41
C HIS A 132 -3.11 6.20 -4.31
N LEU A 133 -3.79 5.10 -4.64
CA LEU A 133 -4.26 4.11 -3.67
C LEU A 133 -3.19 3.10 -3.23
N ALA A 134 -2.15 2.87 -4.03
CA ALA A 134 -1.11 1.88 -3.75
C ALA A 134 0.20 2.23 -4.46
N TYR A 135 1.31 1.64 -4.01
CA TYR A 135 2.63 1.76 -4.64
C TYR A 135 3.17 3.18 -4.81
N ILE A 136 2.73 4.13 -3.96
CA ILE A 136 3.27 5.49 -3.92
C ILE A 136 4.57 5.53 -3.10
N THR A 137 4.64 4.75 -2.03
CA THR A 137 5.85 4.63 -1.21
C THR A 137 6.65 3.38 -1.60
N PRO A 138 7.97 3.33 -1.28
CA PRO A 138 8.80 2.13 -1.52
C PRO A 138 8.27 0.85 -0.86
N ASN A 139 7.47 0.99 0.21
CA ASN A 139 6.84 -0.14 0.92
C ASN A 139 5.51 -0.58 0.30
N GLY A 140 5.11 -0.01 -0.84
CA GLY A 140 3.87 -0.36 -1.54
C GLY A 140 2.60 0.34 -1.01
N LEU A 141 2.72 1.27 -0.06
CA LEU A 141 1.58 1.98 0.53
C LEU A 141 1.11 3.15 -0.34
N GLY A 142 -0.20 3.44 -0.28
CA GLY A 142 -0.84 4.58 -0.92
C GLY A 142 -0.90 5.82 -0.02
N LEU A 143 -1.55 6.88 -0.51
CA LEU A 143 -1.68 8.15 0.23
C LEU A 143 -2.62 8.05 1.44
N ARG A 144 -3.61 7.13 1.42
CA ARG A 144 -4.59 7.02 2.51
C ARG A 144 -3.94 6.56 3.80
N GLU A 145 -3.17 5.49 3.73
CA GLU A 145 -2.47 4.86 4.85
C GLU A 145 -1.31 5.72 5.38
N THR A 146 -0.82 6.66 4.57
CA THR A 146 0.36 7.46 4.87
C THR A 146 -0.01 8.90 5.15
N LEU A 147 -0.13 9.74 4.11
CA LEU A 147 -0.40 11.17 4.22
C LEU A 147 -1.72 11.46 4.94
N PHE A 148 -2.83 10.88 4.48
CA PHE A 148 -4.14 11.22 5.03
C PHE A 148 -4.36 10.62 6.42
N TYR A 149 -3.78 9.46 6.72
CA TYR A 149 -3.77 8.94 8.08
C TYR A 149 -2.92 9.82 9.00
N SER A 150 -1.80 10.36 8.55
CA SER A 150 -0.99 11.28 9.35
C SER A 150 -1.69 12.62 9.61
N LEU A 151 -2.53 13.08 8.68
CA LEU A 151 -3.29 14.33 8.79
C LEU A 151 -4.56 14.19 9.62
N PHE A 152 -5.34 13.15 9.37
CA PHE A 152 -6.66 12.97 9.98
C PHE A 152 -6.67 11.94 11.11
N SER A 153 -5.72 11.00 11.15
CA SER A 153 -5.67 9.92 12.14
C SER A 153 -7.06 9.28 12.36
N LEU A 154 -7.53 9.17 13.60
CA LEU A 154 -8.87 8.68 13.95
C LEU A 154 -9.93 9.79 14.07
N LEU A 155 -9.77 10.92 13.35
CA LEU A 155 -10.74 12.02 13.36
C LEU A 155 -12.14 11.53 12.97
N GLN A 156 -13.07 11.68 13.90
CA GLN A 156 -14.45 11.20 13.74
C GLN A 156 -15.35 12.28 13.14
N VAL A 157 -16.31 11.88 12.32
CA VAL A 157 -17.29 12.79 11.69
C VAL A 157 -18.69 12.46 12.17
N TYR A 158 -19.41 13.48 12.62
CA TYR A 158 -20.78 13.40 13.14
C TYR A 158 -21.74 14.25 12.32
N LYS A 159 -23.01 13.89 12.33
CA LYS A 159 -24.05 14.69 11.64
C LYS A 159 -24.27 16.04 12.33
N THR A 160 -24.41 16.06 13.65
CA THR A 160 -24.62 17.28 14.44
C THR A 160 -23.64 17.40 15.60
N ARG A 161 -23.51 18.62 16.12
CA ARG A 161 -22.79 18.91 17.36
C ARG A 161 -23.33 18.11 18.53
N SER A 162 -24.65 17.96 18.64
CA SER A 162 -25.27 17.26 19.76
C SER A 162 -24.89 15.77 19.76
N GLY A 163 -24.92 15.11 18.59
CA GLY A 163 -24.43 13.74 18.45
C GLY A 163 -22.95 13.59 18.82
N MET A 164 -22.12 14.54 18.37
CA MET A 164 -20.70 14.59 18.74
C MET A 164 -20.47 14.74 20.25
N GLN A 165 -21.25 15.59 20.94
CA GLN A 165 -21.14 15.79 22.38
C GLN A 165 -21.51 14.54 23.19
N CYS A 166 -22.54 13.80 22.77
CA CYS A 166 -22.90 12.52 23.39
C CYS A 166 -21.77 11.47 23.28
N ALA A 167 -20.95 11.57 22.22
CA ALA A 167 -19.84 10.67 21.95
C ALA A 167 -18.51 11.13 22.55
N MET A 168 -18.45 12.30 23.19
CA MET A 168 -17.22 12.94 23.67
C MET A 168 -16.29 12.02 24.48
N PRO A 169 -16.79 11.14 25.39
CA PRO A 169 -15.93 10.22 26.14
C PRO A 169 -15.22 9.16 25.27
N TYR A 170 -15.67 8.97 24.02
CA TYR A 170 -15.24 7.91 23.10
C TYR A 170 -14.47 8.46 21.88
N ILE A 171 -14.10 9.74 21.90
CA ILE A 171 -13.33 10.40 20.85
C ILE A 171 -11.88 10.56 21.32
N SER A 172 -10.92 10.02 20.57
CA SER A 172 -9.50 10.07 20.91
C SER A 172 -8.75 11.22 20.22
N ASP A 173 -8.96 11.37 18.91
CA ASP A 173 -8.08 12.21 18.06
C ASP A 173 -8.75 13.53 17.65
N GLY A 174 -9.99 13.72 18.11
CA GLY A 174 -10.85 14.84 17.76
C GLY A 174 -12.06 14.39 16.95
N ALA A 175 -12.98 15.33 16.75
CA ALA A 175 -14.17 15.12 15.95
C ALA A 175 -14.63 16.40 15.28
N ILE A 176 -15.39 16.25 14.20
CA ILE A 176 -16.06 17.34 13.51
C ILE A 176 -17.53 17.01 13.33
N SER A 177 -18.37 18.03 13.27
CA SER A 177 -19.78 17.89 12.91
C SER A 177 -20.10 18.63 11.62
N LEU A 178 -21.06 18.12 10.85
CA LEU A 178 -21.45 18.72 9.56
C LEU A 178 -22.18 20.07 9.70
N ASP A 179 -22.75 20.36 10.88
CA ASP A 179 -23.29 21.67 11.26
C ASP A 179 -22.21 22.68 11.69
N GLY A 180 -20.95 22.23 11.77
CA GLY A 180 -19.80 23.11 11.79
C GLY A 180 -19.12 23.30 13.14
N ASP A 181 -19.15 22.32 14.03
CA ASP A 181 -18.29 22.33 15.22
C ASP A 181 -17.03 21.48 14.98
N ILE A 182 -15.91 21.88 15.59
CA ILE A 182 -14.66 21.09 15.63
C ILE A 182 -14.27 20.90 17.09
N MET A 183 -13.98 19.66 17.46
CA MET A 183 -13.41 19.26 18.74
C MET A 183 -12.01 18.69 18.53
N LYS A 184 -11.00 19.21 19.24
CA LYS A 184 -9.64 18.66 19.23
C LYS A 184 -9.53 17.43 20.14
N ASN A 185 -8.43 16.69 19.99
CA ASN A 185 -8.07 15.54 20.82
C ASN A 185 -8.02 15.82 22.33
N ASN A 186 -7.75 17.07 22.73
CA ASN A 186 -7.77 17.50 24.13
C ASN A 186 -9.16 17.93 24.65
N GLY A 187 -10.22 17.72 23.86
CA GLY A 187 -11.60 18.07 24.22
C GLY A 187 -11.95 19.55 24.06
N VAL A 188 -11.04 20.38 23.52
CA VAL A 188 -11.31 21.80 23.26
C VAL A 188 -12.17 21.96 22.01
N PHE A 189 -13.27 22.72 22.14
CA PHE A 189 -14.16 23.07 21.04
C PHE A 189 -13.76 24.40 20.40
N TYR A 190 -13.80 24.44 19.07
CA TYR A 190 -13.69 25.66 18.29
C TYR A 190 -15.09 26.11 17.86
N LEU A 191 -15.48 27.27 18.37
CA LEU A 191 -16.78 27.91 18.15
C LEU A 191 -16.57 29.27 17.48
N GLY A 192 -17.55 29.70 16.68
CA GLY A 192 -17.54 31.02 16.03
C GLY A 192 -17.58 30.95 14.51
N ASP A 193 -17.56 32.12 13.88
CA ASP A 193 -17.63 32.25 12.42
C ASP A 193 -16.30 31.80 11.78
N ARG A 194 -16.38 31.03 10.70
CA ARG A 194 -15.21 30.36 10.11
C ARG A 194 -15.11 30.69 8.63
N ALA A 195 -14.15 31.54 8.29
CA ALA A 195 -13.78 31.83 6.92
C ALA A 195 -12.53 31.04 6.53
N TRP A 196 -12.68 30.09 5.60
CA TRP A 196 -11.57 29.34 5.03
C TRP A 196 -11.24 29.89 3.65
N LYS A 197 -9.94 30.11 3.37
CA LYS A 197 -9.47 30.58 2.06
C LYS A 197 -9.08 29.45 1.11
N ILE A 198 -8.98 28.23 1.63
CA ILE A 198 -8.58 27.03 0.88
C ILE A 198 -9.65 25.97 1.13
N ASN A 199 -10.22 25.43 0.06
CA ASN A 199 -11.16 24.32 0.10
C ASN A 199 -10.51 23.09 -0.52
N ILE A 200 -10.79 21.91 0.03
CA ILE A 200 -10.49 20.65 -0.66
C ILE A 200 -11.44 20.57 -1.84
N THR A 201 -10.90 20.48 -3.06
CA THR A 201 -11.69 20.48 -4.29
C THR A 201 -12.70 19.34 -4.26
N THR A 202 -13.99 19.65 -4.30
CA THR A 202 -15.04 18.65 -4.50
C THR A 202 -15.04 18.24 -5.96
N PHE A 203 -14.74 16.98 -6.26
CA PHE A 203 -15.01 16.42 -7.58
C PHE A 203 -16.53 16.26 -7.70
N LYS A 204 -17.20 17.22 -8.35
CA LYS A 204 -18.60 17.04 -8.76
C LYS A 204 -18.59 16.05 -9.91
N GLY A 205 -18.81 14.76 -9.62
CA GLY A 205 -19.18 13.78 -10.65
C GLY A 205 -20.36 14.33 -11.44
N GLY A 206 -20.24 14.34 -12.77
CA GLY A 206 -21.09 15.10 -13.68
C GLY A 206 -22.59 15.00 -13.43
N GLU A 207 -23.20 16.15 -13.18
CA GLU A 207 -24.59 16.47 -13.52
C GLU A 207 -24.56 17.83 -14.24
N GLU A 208 -24.28 17.80 -15.54
CA GLU A 208 -24.88 18.75 -16.48
C GLU A 208 -25.67 17.92 -17.49
N ILE A 209 -26.96 17.76 -17.18
CA ILE A 209 -27.97 17.54 -18.20
C ILE A 209 -28.82 18.81 -18.13
N GLN A 210 -28.56 19.75 -19.04
CA GLN A 210 -29.58 20.70 -19.47
C GLN A 210 -30.37 20.08 -20.61
#